data_AF-A0A8J2XK75-F1
#
_entry.id   AF-A0A8J2XK75-F1
#
_cell.length_a   1.000
_cell.length_b   1.000
_cell.length_c   1.000
_cell.angle_alpha   90.00
_cell.angle_beta   90.00
_cell.angle_gamma   90.00
#
_symmetry.space_group_name_H-M   'P 1'
#
loop_
_entity.id
_entity.type
_entity.pdbx_description
1 polymer ?
#
loop_
_entity_poly.entity_id
_entity_poly.type
_entity_poly.pdbx_seq_one_letter_code
_entity_poly.pdbx_strand_id
1 'polypeptide(L)'
;MSGMIMPNIPALIAWGILTAFFIEVGWTPNPALESMVGPMIHYLLPILIAAQGGRMIYDARGAVVAAIATFGVIAGSDWLVDQFNASLPEGADEMGQVHMFIGAMIMGPLAAWIMKKLDALWDGKIRAGFEMLVNMFSAGIAGFGMAVAGFFLLAPVINWIMDVLGSAVGWLVQNNLLPLTSLLIEPAKVFFLNNAFNHGVLTPLGIADAAEHGKSVLFLLEANPGPGLGLLLAFTFFGVGAARATAPGAAIIHFFGGIHEVYFPYVLMKPALLLAVIAGGATGVATNVFFDAGLRAPAAPGSIFAVMAQTASGSYLGVILSVVLSAAVTFAVAALILAASRKRDLAGEDEFTEAVAKTQSNKGKESSVLAGLAGGQGTDAGTATATAIRPIETIIFACDAGMGSSAMGASVLRNKIKKAGIEDVTVTNKAISNLDGSADLVVTQVQLTDRAREKEPEAVHVSVDNFMNSPKYDEVVEMVRQQREQQQDG
;
A
#
# COMPACT_ATOMS: atom_id res chain seq x y z
N MET A 1 -4.03 2.67 10.12
CA MET A 1 -2.55 2.80 9.99
C MET A 1 -2.10 2.74 8.53
N SER A 2 -2.26 1.63 7.81
CA SER A 2 -1.86 1.55 6.38
C SER A 2 -2.49 2.66 5.50
N GLY A 3 -3.78 2.99 5.67
CA GLY A 3 -4.45 4.10 4.97
C GLY A 3 -3.91 5.51 5.28
N MET A 4 -3.07 5.66 6.31
CA MET A 4 -2.40 6.91 6.67
C MET A 4 -1.02 7.02 6.04
N ILE A 5 -0.36 5.89 5.76
CA ILE A 5 1.00 5.85 5.22
C ILE A 5 1.00 5.69 3.70
N MET A 6 0.12 4.86 3.14
CA MET A 6 0.09 4.63 1.69
C MET A 6 -0.05 5.91 0.85
N PRO A 7 -0.96 6.86 1.17
CA PRO A 7 -1.07 8.11 0.41
C PRO A 7 0.17 9.01 0.53
N ASN A 8 1.00 8.79 1.54
CA ASN A 8 2.21 9.56 1.84
C ASN A 8 3.51 8.88 1.33
N ILE A 9 3.42 7.71 0.68
CA ILE A 9 4.55 7.05 0.03
C ILE A 9 5.33 7.99 -0.92
N PRO A 10 4.69 8.84 -1.76
CA PRO A 10 5.45 9.76 -2.61
C PRO A 10 6.40 10.68 -1.84
N ALA A 11 6.01 11.14 -0.64
CA ALA A 11 6.87 11.97 0.21
C ALA A 11 8.04 11.16 0.78
N LEU A 12 7.82 9.91 1.17
CA LEU A 12 8.88 8.99 1.62
C LEU A 12 9.88 8.67 0.49
N ILE A 13 9.39 8.49 -0.75
CA ILE A 13 10.25 8.30 -1.92
C ILE A 13 11.08 9.55 -2.19
N ALA A 14 10.47 10.74 -2.17
CA ALA A 14 11.19 11.99 -2.37
C ALA A 14 12.30 12.19 -1.33
N TRP A 15 11.99 11.93 -0.05
CA TRP A 15 12.97 11.93 1.03
C TRP A 15 14.10 10.90 0.81
N GLY A 16 13.75 9.67 0.40
CA GLY A 16 14.72 8.63 0.09
C GLY A 16 15.67 8.99 -1.05
N ILE A 17 15.16 9.67 -2.09
CA ILE A 17 15.99 10.18 -3.20
C ILE A 17 16.95 11.25 -2.71
N LEU A 18 16.48 12.21 -1.90
CA LEU A 18 17.35 13.23 -1.31
C LEU A 18 18.47 12.59 -0.48
N THR A 19 18.10 11.62 0.34
CA THR A 19 19.04 10.84 1.16
C THR A 19 20.03 10.08 0.30
N ALA A 20 19.58 9.46 -0.81
CA ALA A 20 20.44 8.70 -1.70
C ALA A 20 21.49 9.54 -2.45
N PHE A 21 21.13 10.76 -2.84
CA PHE A 21 22.00 11.60 -3.64
C PHE A 21 22.86 12.52 -2.78
N PHE A 22 22.29 13.20 -1.80
CA PHE A 22 22.89 14.45 -1.30
C PHE A 22 23.54 14.37 0.08
N ILE A 23 23.31 13.32 0.87
CA ILE A 23 24.04 13.12 2.14
C ILE A 23 25.52 12.82 1.86
N GLU A 24 26.37 12.89 2.89
CA GLU A 24 27.82 12.66 2.77
C GLU A 24 28.18 11.31 2.10
N VAL A 25 27.45 10.24 2.43
CA VAL A 25 27.62 8.90 1.83
C VAL A 25 26.77 8.68 0.57
N GLY A 26 26.14 9.73 0.06
CA GLY A 26 25.29 9.73 -1.12
C GLY A 26 26.06 9.67 -2.44
N TRP A 27 25.33 9.57 -3.56
CA TRP A 27 25.94 9.51 -4.90
C TRP A 27 26.57 10.82 -5.35
N THR A 28 25.97 11.95 -4.99
CA THR A 28 26.42 13.30 -5.33
C THR A 28 26.27 14.22 -4.11
N PRO A 29 27.11 14.06 -3.07
CA PRO A 29 26.96 14.79 -1.82
C PRO A 29 26.85 16.30 -2.01
N ASN A 30 25.89 16.92 -1.33
CA ASN A 30 25.64 18.36 -1.41
C ASN A 30 25.07 18.87 -0.08
N PRO A 31 25.87 19.56 0.75
CA PRO A 31 25.46 20.01 2.08
C PRO A 31 24.22 20.93 2.08
N ALA A 32 24.05 21.73 1.02
CA ALA A 32 22.90 22.62 0.91
C ALA A 32 21.60 21.85 0.69
N LEU A 33 21.62 20.80 -0.14
CA LEU A 33 20.46 19.95 -0.40
C LEU A 33 20.22 18.93 0.71
N GLU A 34 21.28 18.44 1.34
CA GLU A 34 21.23 17.58 2.53
C GLU A 34 20.45 18.22 3.68
N SER A 35 20.52 19.55 3.82
CA SER A 35 19.79 20.29 4.87
C SER A 35 18.26 20.07 4.86
N MET A 36 17.70 19.52 3.78
CA MET A 36 16.28 19.14 3.69
C MET A 36 15.96 17.78 4.32
N VAL A 37 16.94 16.87 4.40
CA VAL A 37 16.74 15.46 4.81
C VAL A 37 16.19 15.39 6.23
N GLY A 38 16.85 16.06 7.18
CA GLY A 38 16.47 16.09 8.60
C GLY A 38 15.08 16.71 8.85
N PRO A 39 14.78 17.92 8.36
CA PRO A 39 13.45 18.51 8.53
C PRO A 39 12.32 17.70 7.89
N MET A 40 12.59 17.01 6.78
CA MET A 40 11.59 16.16 6.12
C MET A 40 11.22 14.93 6.94
N ILE A 41 12.22 14.18 7.44
CA ILE A 41 12.00 13.00 8.27
C ILE A 41 11.40 13.34 9.64
N HIS A 42 11.87 14.43 10.24
CA HIS A 42 11.50 14.78 11.61
C HIS A 42 10.15 15.50 11.71
N TYR A 43 9.86 16.44 10.78
CA TYR A 43 8.63 17.23 10.82
C TYR A 43 7.65 16.83 9.72
N LEU A 44 8.07 16.94 8.45
CA LEU A 44 7.13 16.85 7.32
C LEU A 44 6.41 15.50 7.27
N LEU A 45 7.17 14.40 7.34
CA LEU A 45 6.62 13.05 7.15
C LEU A 45 5.65 12.64 8.27
N PRO A 46 5.97 12.81 9.57
CA PRO A 46 5.00 12.56 10.64
C PRO A 46 3.75 13.45 10.53
N ILE A 47 3.90 14.73 10.20
CA ILE A 47 2.75 15.65 10.06
C ILE A 47 1.84 15.23 8.92
N LEU A 48 2.38 14.83 7.77
CA LEU A 48 1.59 14.33 6.64
C LEU A 48 0.80 13.06 6.99
N ILE A 49 1.41 12.16 7.75
CA ILE A 49 0.75 10.94 8.24
C ILE A 49 -0.40 11.30 9.19
N ALA A 50 -0.15 12.20 10.15
CA ALA A 50 -1.17 12.65 11.07
C ALA A 50 -2.31 13.38 10.37
N ALA A 51 -2.01 14.29 9.43
CA ALA A 51 -2.99 15.02 8.65
C ALA A 51 -3.88 14.07 7.84
N GLN A 52 -3.29 13.03 7.23
CA GLN A 52 -4.06 12.00 6.52
C GLN A 52 -4.94 11.20 7.49
N GLY A 53 -4.42 10.80 8.65
CA GLY A 53 -5.22 10.13 9.69
C GLY A 53 -6.37 10.98 10.20
N GLY A 54 -6.12 12.28 10.43
CA GLY A 54 -7.14 13.23 10.83
C GLY A 54 -8.21 13.41 9.75
N ARG A 55 -7.79 13.46 8.48
CA ARG A 55 -8.69 13.54 7.33
C ARG A 55 -9.63 12.36 7.23
N MET A 56 -9.14 11.15 7.50
CA MET A 56 -9.97 9.94 7.47
C MET A 56 -11.09 9.95 8.52
N ILE A 57 -10.95 10.73 9.60
CA ILE A 57 -11.93 10.80 10.69
C ILE A 57 -12.88 12.01 10.55
N TYR A 58 -12.33 13.16 10.14
CA TYR A 58 -13.05 14.44 10.13
C TYR A 58 -12.60 15.41 9.03
N ASP A 59 -12.28 14.88 7.85
CA ASP A 59 -11.98 15.61 6.61
C ASP A 59 -10.90 16.70 6.79
N ALA A 60 -10.99 17.80 6.02
CA ALA A 60 -9.98 18.86 6.01
C ALA A 60 -9.75 19.47 7.41
N ARG A 61 -10.81 19.58 8.21
CA ARG A 61 -10.73 20.12 9.56
C ARG A 61 -9.98 19.20 10.52
N GLY A 62 -10.29 17.91 10.47
CA GLY A 62 -9.55 16.87 11.19
C GLY A 62 -8.08 16.86 10.80
N ALA A 63 -7.75 17.05 9.51
CA ALA A 63 -6.38 17.09 9.03
C ALA A 63 -5.55 18.24 9.65
N VAL A 64 -6.11 19.45 9.69
CA VAL A 64 -5.43 20.63 10.27
C VAL A 64 -5.19 20.45 11.76
N VAL A 65 -6.22 20.03 12.50
CA VAL A 65 -6.13 19.83 13.95
C VAL A 65 -5.16 18.71 14.31
N ALA A 66 -5.15 17.62 13.52
CA ALA A 66 -4.20 16.53 13.64
C ALA A 66 -2.75 16.96 13.39
N ALA A 67 -2.51 17.85 12.42
CA ALA A 67 -1.19 18.39 12.14
C ALA A 67 -0.66 19.23 13.32
N ILE A 68 -1.49 20.13 13.87
CA ILE A 68 -1.14 20.96 15.03
C ILE A 68 -0.85 20.08 16.25
N ALA A 69 -1.74 19.13 16.53
CA ALA A 69 -1.62 18.22 17.67
C ALA A 69 -0.33 17.38 17.59
N THR A 70 -0.02 16.82 16.43
CA THR A 70 1.20 16.03 16.19
C THR A 70 2.46 16.87 16.29
N PHE A 71 2.43 18.13 15.88
CA PHE A 71 3.57 19.04 16.08
C PHE A 71 3.92 19.18 17.56
N GLY A 72 2.91 19.22 18.45
CA GLY A 72 3.13 19.18 19.90
C GLY A 72 3.80 17.90 20.39
N VAL A 73 3.49 16.75 19.79
CA VAL A 73 4.15 15.46 20.09
C VAL A 73 5.61 15.47 19.66
N ILE A 74 5.91 15.99 18.46
CA ILE A 74 7.29 16.13 17.96
C ILE A 74 8.09 17.04 18.90
N ALA A 75 7.59 18.25 19.17
CA ALA A 75 8.26 19.20 20.06
C ALA A 75 8.44 18.65 21.49
N GLY A 76 7.49 17.86 21.99
CA GLY A 76 7.62 17.19 23.28
C GLY A 76 8.72 16.12 23.28
N SER A 77 8.90 15.44 22.15
CA SER A 77 10.01 14.51 21.96
C SER A 77 11.35 15.22 21.99
N ASP A 78 11.47 16.29 21.22
CA ASP A 78 12.71 17.06 21.11
C ASP A 78 13.11 17.59 22.48
N TRP A 79 12.14 18.13 23.22
CA TRP A 79 12.37 18.56 24.59
C TRP A 79 12.85 17.42 25.51
N LEU A 80 12.29 16.22 25.41
CA LEU A 80 12.74 15.07 26.22
C LEU A 80 14.16 14.62 25.85
N VAL A 81 14.47 14.57 24.55
CA VAL A 81 15.80 14.22 24.05
C VAL A 81 16.83 15.26 24.49
N ASP A 82 16.51 16.56 24.39
CA ASP A 82 17.37 17.64 24.88
C ASP A 82 17.65 17.53 26.38
N GLN A 83 16.62 17.21 27.18
CA GLN A 83 16.78 16.97 28.63
C GLN A 83 17.67 15.76 28.91
N PHE A 84 17.51 14.68 28.14
CA PHE A 84 18.35 13.49 28.27
C PHE A 84 19.81 13.80 27.90
N ASN A 85 20.06 14.44 26.75
CA ASN A 85 21.39 14.79 26.29
C ASN A 85 22.10 15.75 27.25
N ALA A 86 21.38 16.73 27.80
CA ALA A 86 21.92 17.62 28.83
C ALA A 86 22.28 16.91 30.14
N SER A 87 21.74 15.72 30.40
CA SER A 87 22.05 14.91 31.58
C SER A 87 23.26 13.98 31.39
N LEU A 88 23.74 13.83 30.14
CA LEU A 88 24.86 12.96 29.83
C LEU A 88 26.19 13.54 30.32
N PRO A 89 27.16 12.70 30.71
CA PRO A 89 28.53 13.13 30.96
C PRO A 89 29.15 13.79 29.72
N GLU A 90 30.04 14.75 29.94
CA GLU A 90 30.76 15.45 28.86
C GLU A 90 31.55 14.44 28.00
N GLY A 91 31.26 14.41 26.69
CA GLY A 91 31.87 13.49 25.73
C GLY A 91 31.16 12.13 25.56
N ALA A 92 30.01 11.93 26.19
CA ALA A 92 29.14 10.79 25.86
C ALA A 92 28.37 11.02 24.56
N ASP A 93 28.01 9.93 23.87
CA ASP A 93 27.25 9.99 22.62
C ASP A 93 25.83 10.54 22.88
N GLU A 94 25.50 11.65 22.24
CA GLU A 94 24.17 12.25 22.32
C GLU A 94 23.13 11.36 21.64
N MET A 95 21.93 11.30 22.21
CA MET A 95 20.78 10.67 21.60
C MET A 95 20.30 11.55 20.43
N GLY A 96 20.15 10.93 19.26
CA GLY A 96 19.53 11.55 18.10
C GLY A 96 18.05 11.87 18.28
N GLN A 97 17.47 12.58 17.31
CA GLN A 97 16.04 12.89 17.32
C GLN A 97 15.19 11.62 17.18
N VAL A 98 14.12 11.53 17.98
CA VAL A 98 13.13 10.47 17.84
C VAL A 98 12.02 10.92 16.88
N HIS A 99 11.99 10.33 15.69
CA HIS A 99 10.99 10.68 14.68
C HIS A 99 9.61 10.13 15.02
N MET A 100 8.64 11.03 15.24
CA MET A 100 7.33 10.72 15.81
C MET A 100 6.31 10.09 14.84
N PHE A 101 6.71 9.07 14.07
CA PHE A 101 5.82 8.34 13.16
C PHE A 101 4.69 7.61 13.91
N ILE A 102 5.00 6.88 14.99
CA ILE A 102 3.99 6.20 15.81
C ILE A 102 3.13 7.22 16.56
N GLY A 103 3.76 8.28 17.08
CA GLY A 103 3.07 9.41 17.69
C GLY A 103 2.04 10.04 16.76
N ALA A 104 2.42 10.30 15.50
CA ALA A 104 1.53 10.80 14.47
C ALA A 104 0.38 9.84 14.13
N MET A 105 0.66 8.53 14.08
CA MET A 105 -0.35 7.51 13.80
C MET A 105 -1.43 7.42 14.88
N ILE A 106 -1.08 7.70 16.13
CA ILE A 106 -2.00 7.73 17.27
C ILE A 106 -2.68 9.10 17.37
N MET A 107 -1.89 10.17 17.37
CA MET A 107 -2.38 11.52 17.63
C MET A 107 -3.29 12.04 16.52
N GLY A 108 -3.00 11.73 15.26
CA GLY A 108 -3.77 12.26 14.12
C GLY A 108 -5.26 11.88 14.17
N PRO A 109 -5.62 10.58 14.18
CA PRO A 109 -7.00 10.13 14.31
C PRO A 109 -7.65 10.55 15.63
N LEU A 110 -6.90 10.49 16.74
CA LEU A 110 -7.40 10.88 18.06
C LEU A 110 -7.80 12.37 18.08
N ALA A 111 -6.94 13.24 17.57
CA ALA A 111 -7.17 14.67 17.56
C ALA A 111 -8.39 15.05 16.70
N ALA A 112 -8.51 14.43 15.53
CA ALA A 112 -9.67 14.61 14.66
C ALA A 112 -10.96 14.05 15.28
N TRP A 113 -10.89 12.94 16.00
CA TRP A 113 -12.04 12.38 16.71
C TRP A 113 -12.51 13.30 17.85
N ILE A 114 -11.59 13.84 18.65
CA ILE A 114 -11.91 14.83 19.68
C ILE A 114 -12.54 16.06 19.04
N MET A 115 -11.97 16.57 17.94
CA MET A 115 -12.53 17.71 17.22
C MET A 115 -13.97 17.44 16.72
N LYS A 116 -14.21 16.26 16.15
CA LYS A 116 -15.53 15.83 15.70
C LYS A 116 -16.55 15.80 16.85
N LYS A 117 -16.12 15.37 18.04
CA LYS A 117 -16.97 15.37 19.24
C LYS A 117 -17.23 16.78 19.77
N LEU A 118 -16.24 17.65 19.75
CA LEU A 118 -16.39 19.05 20.14
C LEU A 118 -17.38 19.79 19.24
N ASP A 119 -17.26 19.64 17.91
CA ASP A 119 -18.19 20.26 16.97
C ASP A 119 -19.64 19.76 17.16
N ALA A 120 -19.81 18.47 17.44
CA ALA A 120 -21.14 17.92 17.73
C ALA A 120 -21.82 18.57 18.97
N LEU A 121 -21.06 19.18 19.89
CA LEU A 121 -21.64 19.90 21.03
C LEU A 121 -22.25 21.25 20.63
N TRP A 122 -21.74 21.87 19.56
CA TRP A 122 -22.16 23.19 19.07
C TRP A 122 -23.01 23.13 17.80
N ASP A 123 -23.18 21.95 17.22
CA ASP A 123 -24.02 21.75 16.04
C ASP A 123 -25.45 22.25 16.26
N GLY A 124 -25.97 23.00 15.29
CA GLY A 124 -27.27 23.68 15.35
C GLY A 124 -27.41 24.78 16.42
N LYS A 125 -26.37 25.08 17.21
CA LYS A 125 -26.41 26.13 18.26
C LYS A 125 -25.72 27.43 17.85
N ILE A 126 -24.95 27.41 16.77
CA ILE A 126 -24.22 28.58 16.28
C ILE A 126 -25.15 29.43 15.44
N ARG A 127 -25.17 30.74 15.71
CA ARG A 127 -25.96 31.69 14.92
C ARG A 127 -25.36 31.82 13.50
N ALA A 128 -26.23 31.91 12.51
CA ALA A 128 -25.84 32.16 11.13
C ALA A 128 -24.91 33.38 11.03
N GLY A 129 -23.83 33.25 10.27
CA GLY A 129 -22.77 34.27 10.12
C GLY A 129 -21.62 34.19 11.15
N PHE A 130 -21.81 33.50 12.29
CA PHE A 130 -20.73 33.23 13.25
C PHE A 130 -20.07 31.87 13.07
N GLU A 131 -20.63 31.00 12.22
CA GLU A 131 -20.16 29.63 11.98
C GLU A 131 -18.68 29.59 11.61
N MET A 132 -18.23 30.43 10.68
CA MET A 132 -16.82 30.46 10.26
C MET A 132 -15.89 30.83 11.42
N LEU A 133 -16.27 31.82 12.24
CA LEU A 133 -15.49 32.27 13.39
C LEU A 133 -15.40 31.15 14.43
N VAL A 134 -16.54 30.57 14.82
CA VAL A 134 -16.57 29.47 15.79
C VAL A 134 -15.78 28.27 15.25
N ASN A 135 -15.90 27.96 13.96
CA ASN A 135 -15.21 26.84 13.34
C ASN A 135 -13.69 27.00 13.36
N MET A 136 -13.17 28.19 13.03
CA MET A 136 -11.73 28.45 13.05
C MET A 136 -11.17 28.52 14.48
N PHE A 137 -11.83 29.25 15.38
CA PHE A 137 -11.35 29.43 16.75
C PHE A 137 -11.43 28.13 17.56
N SER A 138 -12.51 27.36 17.45
CA SER A 138 -12.61 26.08 18.16
C SER A 138 -11.58 25.06 17.66
N ALA A 139 -11.32 25.00 16.35
CA ALA A 139 -10.27 24.15 15.80
C ALA A 139 -8.88 24.58 16.29
N GLY A 140 -8.60 25.89 16.34
CA GLY A 140 -7.36 26.43 16.87
C GLY A 140 -7.15 26.14 18.36
N ILE A 141 -8.17 26.39 19.19
CA ILE A 141 -8.11 26.15 20.65
C ILE A 141 -8.01 24.65 20.95
N ALA A 142 -8.80 23.82 20.28
CA ALA A 142 -8.73 22.37 20.44
C ALA A 142 -7.38 21.83 19.98
N GLY A 143 -6.88 22.29 18.83
CA GLY A 143 -5.55 21.96 18.32
C GLY A 143 -4.45 22.34 19.29
N PHE A 144 -4.49 23.55 19.86
CA PHE A 144 -3.56 24.00 20.89
C PHE A 144 -3.58 23.09 22.13
N GLY A 145 -4.77 22.84 22.70
CA GLY A 145 -4.90 21.98 23.88
C GLY A 145 -4.38 20.57 23.62
N MET A 146 -4.64 20.03 22.44
CA MET A 146 -4.15 18.72 22.03
C MET A 146 -2.65 18.71 21.73
N ALA A 147 -2.07 19.79 21.22
CA ALA A 147 -0.62 19.90 21.06
C ALA A 147 0.08 19.88 22.43
N VAL A 148 -0.44 20.62 23.42
CA VAL A 148 0.08 20.60 24.80
C VAL A 148 -0.08 19.22 25.43
N ALA A 149 -1.24 18.57 25.25
CA ALA A 149 -1.44 17.20 25.72
C ALA A 149 -0.50 16.21 25.02
N GLY A 150 -0.31 16.34 23.71
CA GLY A 150 0.63 15.53 22.93
C GLY A 150 2.06 15.67 23.43
N PHE A 151 2.47 16.91 23.76
CA PHE A 151 3.78 17.24 24.30
C PHE A 151 4.05 16.52 25.63
N PHE A 152 3.16 16.67 26.62
CA PHE A 152 3.43 16.17 27.98
C PHE A 152 2.97 14.73 28.23
N LEU A 153 1.97 14.24 27.50
CA LEU A 153 1.38 12.92 27.76
C LEU A 153 1.81 11.88 26.74
N LEU A 154 1.75 12.23 25.44
CA LEU A 154 1.99 11.24 24.40
C LEU A 154 3.49 11.09 24.10
N ALA A 155 4.23 12.19 23.98
CA ALA A 155 5.66 12.14 23.64
C ALA A 155 6.49 11.24 24.57
N PRO A 156 6.34 11.28 25.93
CA PRO A 156 7.09 10.38 26.81
C PRO A 156 6.79 8.90 26.55
N VAL A 157 5.51 8.58 26.31
CA VAL A 157 5.07 7.21 26.06
C VAL A 157 5.66 6.69 24.75
N ILE A 158 5.65 7.51 23.69
CA ILE A 158 6.18 7.09 22.39
C ILE A 158 7.71 6.94 22.44
N ASN A 159 8.43 7.86 23.10
CA ASN A 159 9.87 7.74 23.29
C ASN A 159 10.23 6.43 24.02
N TRP A 160 9.51 6.10 25.09
CA TRP A 160 9.71 4.84 25.80
C TRP A 160 9.45 3.61 24.91
N ILE A 161 8.37 3.62 24.11
CA ILE A 161 8.09 2.54 23.16
C ILE A 161 9.23 2.40 22.14
N MET A 162 9.72 3.51 21.59
CA MET A 162 10.78 3.51 20.59
C MET A 162 12.11 3.01 21.17
N ASP A 163 12.44 3.38 22.41
CA ASP A 163 13.62 2.87 23.13
C ASP A 163 13.56 1.35 23.32
N VAL A 164 12.41 0.83 23.78
CA VAL A 164 12.20 -0.62 23.95
C VAL A 164 12.31 -1.36 22.62
N LEU A 165 11.66 -0.85 21.56
CA LEU A 165 11.68 -1.47 20.24
C LEU A 165 13.08 -1.40 19.60
N GLY A 166 13.74 -0.25 19.69
CA GLY A 166 15.11 -0.04 19.22
C GLY A 166 16.09 -0.98 19.91
N SER A 167 16.01 -1.09 21.24
CA SER A 167 16.81 -2.01 22.04
C SER A 167 16.59 -3.47 21.65
N ALA A 168 15.33 -3.88 21.44
CA ALA A 168 15.01 -5.24 21.02
C ALA A 168 15.56 -5.58 19.62
N VAL A 169 15.43 -4.65 18.67
CA VAL A 169 16.00 -4.81 17.32
C VAL A 169 17.53 -4.82 17.38
N GLY A 170 18.14 -3.91 18.13
CA GLY A 170 19.59 -3.86 18.35
C GLY A 170 20.12 -5.19 18.91
N TRP A 171 19.43 -5.78 19.89
CA TRP A 171 19.78 -7.10 20.42
C TRP A 171 19.71 -8.21 19.36
N LEU A 172 18.67 -8.20 18.50
CA LEU A 172 18.55 -9.17 17.41
C LEU A 172 19.66 -9.03 16.37
N VAL A 173 20.06 -7.79 16.04
CA VAL A 173 21.17 -7.51 15.12
C VAL A 173 22.48 -7.99 15.71
N GLN A 174 22.81 -7.57 16.94
CA GLN A 174 24.09 -7.89 17.60
C GLN A 174 24.31 -9.39 17.78
N ASN A 175 23.24 -10.17 17.97
CA ASN A 175 23.32 -11.62 18.15
C ASN A 175 23.13 -12.41 16.84
N ASN A 176 23.05 -11.75 15.68
CA ASN A 176 22.74 -12.38 14.37
C ASN A 176 21.41 -13.18 14.37
N LEU A 177 20.45 -12.77 15.20
CA LEU A 177 19.16 -13.42 15.38
C LEU A 177 18.05 -12.79 14.52
N LEU A 178 18.36 -11.71 13.80
CA LEU A 178 17.44 -11.11 12.83
C LEU A 178 16.76 -12.13 11.89
N PRO A 179 17.42 -13.19 11.37
CA PRO A 179 16.75 -14.19 10.54
C PRO A 179 15.52 -14.85 11.20
N LEU A 180 15.51 -14.96 12.53
CA LEU A 180 14.40 -15.56 13.29
C LEU A 180 13.11 -14.73 13.23
N THR A 181 13.21 -13.44 12.94
CA THR A 181 12.03 -12.58 12.75
C THR A 181 11.13 -13.09 11.62
N SER A 182 11.67 -13.84 10.65
CA SER A 182 10.92 -14.48 9.56
C SER A 182 9.88 -15.47 10.06
N LEU A 183 10.07 -16.06 11.25
CA LEU A 183 9.09 -16.94 11.89
C LEU A 183 7.80 -16.19 12.26
N LEU A 184 7.88 -14.87 12.46
CA LEU A 184 6.72 -14.02 12.77
C LEU A 184 6.24 -13.27 11.52
N ILE A 185 7.17 -12.72 10.75
CA ILE A 185 6.87 -11.83 9.61
C ILE A 185 6.20 -12.58 8.46
N GLU A 186 6.71 -13.76 8.07
CA GLU A 186 6.14 -14.48 6.93
C GLU A 186 4.70 -14.98 7.19
N PRO A 187 4.37 -15.55 8.37
CA PRO A 187 2.97 -15.80 8.71
C PRO A 187 2.13 -14.52 8.76
N ALA A 188 2.62 -13.46 9.40
CA ALA A 188 1.90 -12.19 9.49
C ALA A 188 1.55 -11.65 8.10
N LYS A 189 2.45 -11.77 7.11
CA LYS A 189 2.19 -11.42 5.70
C LYS A 189 1.03 -12.20 5.11
N VAL A 190 1.09 -13.53 5.18
CA VAL A 190 0.05 -14.41 4.61
C VAL A 190 -1.33 -14.16 5.25
N PHE A 191 -1.36 -13.78 6.53
CA PHE A 191 -2.58 -13.42 7.25
C PHE A 191 -2.93 -11.92 7.20
N PHE A 192 -2.31 -11.13 6.30
CA PHE A 192 -2.59 -9.70 6.09
C PHE A 192 -2.33 -8.79 7.30
N LEU A 193 -1.50 -9.25 8.24
CA LEU A 193 -1.03 -8.50 9.39
C LEU A 193 0.26 -7.70 9.08
N ASN A 194 0.86 -7.90 7.91
CA ASN A 194 2.05 -7.15 7.45
C ASN A 194 1.88 -5.64 7.51
N ASN A 195 0.70 -5.13 7.17
CA ASN A 195 0.42 -3.70 7.22
C ASN A 195 0.60 -3.09 8.62
N ALA A 196 0.40 -3.87 9.69
CA ALA A 196 0.62 -3.41 11.05
C ALA A 196 2.10 -3.47 11.44
N PHE A 197 2.80 -4.55 11.08
CA PHE A 197 4.22 -4.72 11.38
C PHE A 197 5.11 -3.78 10.56
N ASN A 198 4.91 -3.73 9.23
CA ASN A 198 5.69 -2.89 8.34
C ASN A 198 5.55 -1.41 8.68
N HIS A 199 4.33 -0.91 8.64
CA HIS A 199 4.07 0.51 8.77
C HIS A 199 4.05 0.99 10.22
N GLY A 200 3.74 0.10 11.17
CA GLY A 200 3.71 0.41 12.59
C GLY A 200 5.08 0.34 13.28
N VAL A 201 5.96 -0.56 12.84
CA VAL A 201 7.21 -0.87 13.55
C VAL A 201 8.44 -0.79 12.63
N LEU A 202 8.49 -1.58 11.55
CA LEU A 202 9.70 -1.73 10.75
C LEU A 202 10.06 -0.48 9.94
N THR A 203 9.07 0.21 9.38
CA THR A 203 9.28 1.43 8.59
C THR A 203 9.79 2.58 9.46
N PRO A 204 9.15 2.94 10.60
CA PRO A 204 9.70 3.95 11.50
C PRO A 204 11.12 3.64 11.98
N LEU A 205 11.38 2.41 12.43
CA LEU A 205 12.70 2.01 12.89
C LEU A 205 13.74 2.02 11.77
N GLY A 206 13.39 1.53 10.59
CA GLY A 206 14.29 1.54 9.44
C GLY A 206 14.57 2.95 8.92
N ILE A 207 13.62 3.86 9.05
CA ILE A 207 13.78 5.28 8.70
C ILE A 207 14.77 5.96 9.65
N ALA A 208 14.64 5.72 10.96
CA ALA A 208 15.60 6.23 11.95
C ALA A 208 17.01 5.64 11.70
N ASP A 209 17.10 4.32 11.54
CA ASP A 209 18.36 3.61 11.28
C ASP A 209 19.04 4.08 9.98
N ALA A 210 18.27 4.27 8.90
CA ALA A 210 18.80 4.76 7.64
C ALA A 210 19.20 6.24 7.66
N ALA A 211 18.65 7.05 8.57
CA ALA A 211 19.07 8.44 8.75
C ALA A 211 20.47 8.53 9.37
N GLU A 212 20.79 7.62 10.29
CA GLU A 212 22.11 7.55 10.94
C GLU A 212 23.15 6.81 10.09
N HIS A 213 22.80 5.64 9.57
CA HIS A 213 23.75 4.75 8.88
C HIS A 213 23.68 4.85 7.35
N GLY A 214 22.79 5.69 6.80
CA GLY A 214 22.54 5.84 5.36
C GLY A 214 21.80 4.66 4.71
N LYS A 215 21.49 3.60 5.48
CA LYS A 215 20.75 2.41 5.03
C LYS A 215 20.16 1.67 6.23
N SER A 216 19.13 0.86 6.00
CA SER A 216 18.62 -0.09 6.98
C SER A 216 18.25 -1.43 6.34
N VAL A 217 18.63 -2.51 7.01
CA VAL A 217 18.17 -3.87 6.67
C VAL A 217 16.67 -4.03 6.95
N LEU A 218 16.10 -3.22 7.84
CA LEU A 218 14.71 -3.32 8.29
C LEU A 218 13.69 -3.19 7.15
N PHE A 219 14.04 -2.43 6.11
CA PHE A 219 13.22 -2.29 4.92
C PHE A 219 13.13 -3.56 4.08
N LEU A 220 14.10 -4.48 4.18
CA LEU A 220 14.14 -5.72 3.40
C LEU A 220 13.39 -6.88 4.07
N LEU A 221 13.13 -6.82 5.38
CA LEU A 221 12.47 -7.91 6.10
C LEU A 221 11.10 -8.26 5.52
N GLU A 222 10.38 -7.27 5.02
CA GLU A 222 9.11 -7.50 4.32
C GLU A 222 9.18 -7.31 2.80
N ALA A 223 10.03 -6.37 2.32
CA ALA A 223 10.03 -6.00 0.91
C ALA A 223 10.72 -7.02 0.01
N ASN A 224 11.55 -7.92 0.54
CA ASN A 224 12.26 -8.92 -0.26
C ASN A 224 11.26 -9.79 -1.06
N PRO A 225 11.26 -9.72 -2.41
CA PRO A 225 10.32 -10.49 -3.23
C PRO A 225 10.76 -11.95 -3.43
N GLY A 226 11.96 -12.33 -2.99
CA GLY A 226 12.54 -13.66 -3.19
C GLY A 226 11.68 -14.82 -2.68
N PRO A 227 11.18 -14.79 -1.43
CA PRO A 227 10.35 -15.88 -0.91
C PRO A 227 9.10 -16.15 -1.76
N GLY A 228 8.32 -15.10 -2.06
CA GLY A 228 7.12 -15.23 -2.89
C GLY A 228 7.44 -15.71 -4.32
N LEU A 229 8.54 -15.22 -4.92
CA LEU A 229 8.98 -15.66 -6.25
C LEU A 229 9.31 -17.16 -6.25
N GLY A 230 10.11 -17.63 -5.28
CA GLY A 230 10.49 -19.04 -5.18
C GLY A 230 9.29 -19.97 -5.03
N LEU A 231 8.29 -19.57 -4.24
CA LEU A 231 7.04 -20.30 -4.08
C LEU A 231 6.26 -20.40 -5.41
N LEU A 232 6.09 -19.28 -6.11
CA LEU A 232 5.33 -19.25 -7.37
C LEU A 232 6.04 -20.02 -8.49
N LEU A 233 7.37 -19.99 -8.53
CA LEU A 233 8.15 -20.85 -9.42
C LEU A 233 7.95 -22.33 -9.07
N ALA A 234 7.88 -22.70 -7.78
CA ALA A 234 7.62 -24.08 -7.39
C ALA A 234 6.24 -24.56 -7.87
N PHE A 235 5.20 -23.71 -7.77
CA PHE A 235 3.89 -24.04 -8.34
C PHE A 235 3.88 -24.12 -9.87
N THR A 236 4.67 -23.29 -10.55
CA THR A 236 4.79 -23.34 -12.02
C THR A 236 5.26 -24.71 -12.51
N PHE A 237 6.27 -25.29 -11.83
CA PHE A 237 6.87 -26.56 -12.24
C PHE A 237 6.23 -27.79 -11.60
N PHE A 238 5.84 -27.71 -10.32
CA PHE A 238 5.39 -28.87 -9.52
C PHE A 238 3.93 -28.80 -9.05
N GLY A 239 3.27 -27.66 -9.24
CA GLY A 239 1.85 -27.50 -8.90
C GLY A 239 0.93 -28.35 -9.78
N VAL A 240 -0.35 -28.33 -9.46
CA VAL A 240 -1.41 -28.98 -10.24
C VAL A 240 -2.60 -28.04 -10.43
N GLY A 241 -3.44 -28.34 -11.42
CA GLY A 241 -4.70 -27.61 -11.66
C GLY A 241 -4.52 -26.10 -11.89
N ALA A 242 -5.52 -25.34 -11.42
CA ALA A 242 -5.56 -23.88 -11.56
C ALA A 242 -4.34 -23.19 -10.94
N ALA A 243 -3.88 -23.64 -9.75
CA ALA A 243 -2.71 -23.07 -9.08
C ALA A 243 -1.45 -23.15 -9.97
N ARG A 244 -1.24 -24.24 -10.71
CA ARG A 244 -0.12 -24.32 -11.67
C ARG A 244 -0.29 -23.35 -12.83
N ALA A 245 -1.50 -23.24 -13.38
CA ALA A 245 -1.79 -22.42 -14.54
C ALA A 245 -1.61 -20.92 -14.25
N THR A 246 -1.98 -20.47 -13.05
CA THR A 246 -1.94 -19.06 -12.66
C THR A 246 -0.60 -18.60 -12.08
N ALA A 247 0.23 -19.54 -11.59
CA ALA A 247 1.49 -19.22 -10.90
C ALA A 247 2.49 -18.39 -11.72
N PRO A 248 2.71 -18.64 -13.03
CA PRO A 248 3.64 -17.82 -13.83
C PRO A 248 3.22 -16.36 -13.93
N GLY A 249 1.92 -16.11 -14.15
CA GLY A 249 1.37 -14.75 -14.19
C GLY A 249 1.46 -14.06 -12.83
N ALA A 250 1.11 -14.78 -11.77
CA ALA A 250 1.28 -14.28 -10.40
C ALA A 250 2.75 -13.95 -10.07
N ALA A 251 3.72 -14.73 -10.57
CA ALA A 251 5.14 -14.49 -10.34
C ALA A 251 5.62 -13.17 -10.94
N ILE A 252 5.14 -12.83 -12.15
CA ILE A 252 5.45 -11.56 -12.81
C ILE A 252 4.86 -10.39 -12.01
N ILE A 253 3.58 -10.49 -11.64
CA ILE A 253 2.87 -9.44 -10.90
C ILE A 253 3.49 -9.23 -9.50
N HIS A 254 3.84 -10.32 -8.82
CA HIS A 254 4.54 -10.29 -7.54
C HIS A 254 5.90 -9.61 -7.66
N PHE A 255 6.76 -10.14 -8.52
CA PHE A 255 8.17 -9.76 -8.56
C PHE A 255 8.40 -8.37 -9.15
N PHE A 256 7.76 -8.07 -10.28
CA PHE A 256 7.92 -6.78 -10.98
C PHE A 256 6.89 -5.75 -10.55
N GLY A 257 5.66 -6.17 -10.25
CA GLY A 257 4.60 -5.28 -9.77
C GLY A 257 4.70 -4.97 -8.27
N GLY A 258 5.36 -5.84 -7.48
CA GLY A 258 5.50 -5.64 -6.04
C GLY A 258 4.22 -5.88 -5.26
N ILE A 259 3.28 -6.64 -5.82
CA ILE A 259 2.01 -7.01 -5.17
C ILE A 259 2.23 -8.35 -4.47
N HIS A 260 2.67 -8.31 -3.21
CA HIS A 260 3.02 -9.51 -2.46
C HIS A 260 1.81 -10.38 -2.11
N GLU A 261 0.61 -9.81 -2.14
CA GLU A 261 -0.62 -10.53 -1.80
C GLU A 261 -0.98 -11.63 -2.80
N VAL A 262 -0.43 -11.59 -4.03
CA VAL A 262 -0.79 -12.56 -5.08
C VAL A 262 -0.29 -13.97 -4.80
N TYR A 263 0.74 -14.15 -3.96
CA TYR A 263 1.22 -15.49 -3.60
C TYR A 263 0.54 -16.06 -2.34
N PHE A 264 -0.20 -15.24 -1.57
CA PHE A 264 -0.82 -15.70 -0.33
C PHE A 264 -1.86 -16.82 -0.51
N PRO A 265 -2.72 -16.83 -1.56
CA PRO A 265 -3.64 -17.95 -1.81
C PRO A 265 -2.91 -19.29 -1.93
N TYR A 266 -1.72 -19.29 -2.54
CA TYR A 266 -0.91 -20.48 -2.72
C TYR A 266 -0.42 -21.06 -1.39
N VAL A 267 -0.09 -20.19 -0.42
CA VAL A 267 0.27 -20.62 0.94
C VAL A 267 -0.96 -21.05 1.73
N LEU A 268 -2.07 -20.31 1.63
CA LEU A 268 -3.29 -20.61 2.39
C LEU A 268 -3.95 -21.93 1.97
N MET A 269 -3.86 -22.29 0.69
CA MET A 269 -4.31 -23.59 0.19
C MET A 269 -3.54 -24.74 0.86
N LYS A 270 -2.27 -24.54 1.18
CA LYS A 270 -1.39 -25.56 1.79
C LYS A 270 -0.53 -24.94 2.89
N PRO A 271 -1.01 -24.89 4.14
CA PRO A 271 -0.30 -24.23 5.24
C PRO A 271 1.13 -24.74 5.48
N ALA A 272 1.46 -25.98 5.10
CA ALA A 272 2.83 -26.49 5.17
C ALA A 272 3.84 -25.63 4.36
N LEU A 273 3.38 -24.93 3.32
CA LEU A 273 4.19 -24.02 2.51
C LEU A 273 4.64 -22.76 3.28
N LEU A 274 4.07 -22.48 4.46
CA LEU A 274 4.64 -21.49 5.38
C LEU A 274 6.10 -21.80 5.70
N LEU A 275 6.45 -23.08 5.87
CA LEU A 275 7.82 -23.49 6.16
C LEU A 275 8.77 -23.08 5.02
N ALA A 276 8.30 -23.13 3.77
CA ALA A 276 9.09 -22.74 2.61
C ALA A 276 9.36 -21.23 2.61
N VAL A 277 8.32 -20.40 2.80
CA VAL A 277 8.49 -18.94 2.82
C VAL A 277 9.25 -18.45 4.05
N ILE A 278 9.08 -19.09 5.21
CA ILE A 278 9.88 -18.81 6.43
C ILE A 278 11.36 -19.12 6.18
N ALA A 279 11.67 -20.30 5.63
CA ALA A 279 13.06 -20.68 5.35
C ALA A 279 13.70 -19.74 4.31
N GLY A 280 12.95 -19.38 3.27
CA GLY A 280 13.38 -18.39 2.28
C GLY A 280 13.62 -17.01 2.88
N GLY A 281 12.65 -16.48 3.64
CA GLY A 281 12.76 -15.19 4.32
C GLY A 281 13.96 -15.14 5.26
N ALA A 282 14.14 -16.18 6.08
CA ALA A 282 15.27 -16.29 6.99
C ALA A 282 16.60 -16.32 6.24
N THR A 283 16.68 -17.03 5.11
CA THR A 283 17.87 -17.05 4.25
C THR A 283 18.19 -15.66 3.69
N GLY A 284 17.18 -14.93 3.22
CA GLY A 284 17.34 -13.57 2.73
C GLY A 284 17.84 -12.62 3.79
N VAL A 285 17.21 -12.63 4.97
CA VAL A 285 17.62 -11.80 6.10
C VAL A 285 19.04 -12.14 6.56
N ALA A 286 19.37 -13.43 6.67
CA ALA A 286 20.73 -13.87 7.02
C ALA A 286 21.77 -13.39 6.00
N THR A 287 21.44 -13.45 4.71
CA THR A 287 22.31 -12.93 3.64
C THR A 287 22.51 -11.43 3.79
N ASN A 288 21.44 -10.67 4.06
CA ASN A 288 21.54 -9.23 4.23
C ASN A 288 22.38 -8.84 5.45
N VAL A 289 22.20 -9.54 6.58
CA VAL A 289 23.02 -9.33 7.78
C VAL A 289 24.49 -9.65 7.50
N PHE A 290 24.78 -10.76 6.82
CA PHE A 290 26.15 -11.17 6.49
C PHE A 290 26.88 -10.15 5.59
N PHE A 291 26.19 -9.55 4.62
CA PHE A 291 26.76 -8.56 3.71
C PHE A 291 26.61 -7.12 4.19
N ASP A 292 26.05 -6.89 5.39
CA ASP A 292 25.66 -5.56 5.87
C ASP A 292 24.86 -4.78 4.80
N ALA A 293 23.84 -5.45 4.24
CA ALA A 293 23.06 -4.95 3.13
C ALA A 293 21.73 -4.33 3.60
N GLY A 294 21.41 -3.15 3.06
CA GLY A 294 20.19 -2.42 3.40
C GLY A 294 19.69 -1.50 2.28
N LEU A 295 18.48 -0.96 2.49
CA LEU A 295 17.89 0.06 1.63
C LEU A 295 17.96 1.43 2.30
N ARG A 296 17.93 2.50 1.52
CA ARG A 296 17.93 3.89 2.00
C ARG A 296 16.56 4.38 2.45
N ALA A 297 15.51 3.78 1.90
CA ALA A 297 14.13 4.12 2.19
C ALA A 297 13.24 2.89 1.93
N PRO A 298 12.00 2.88 2.44
CA PRO A 298 11.05 1.80 2.17
C PRO A 298 10.84 1.59 0.66
N ALA A 299 10.88 0.34 0.21
CA ALA A 299 10.52 -0.03 -1.16
C ALA A 299 8.99 -0.17 -1.27
N ALA A 300 8.36 0.76 -1.99
CA ALA A 300 6.91 0.77 -2.18
C ALA A 300 6.53 1.16 -3.62
N PRO A 301 5.78 0.31 -4.36
CA PRO A 301 5.42 -1.09 -4.02
C PRO A 301 6.67 -1.97 -3.84
N GLY A 302 6.54 -3.13 -3.20
CA GLY A 302 7.68 -4.03 -2.89
C GLY A 302 8.25 -4.77 -4.09
N SER A 303 8.32 -4.12 -5.26
CA SER A 303 8.83 -4.69 -6.50
C SER A 303 10.35 -4.76 -6.49
N ILE A 304 10.92 -5.64 -7.31
CA ILE A 304 12.37 -5.68 -7.49
C ILE A 304 12.91 -4.32 -7.97
N PHE A 305 12.16 -3.58 -8.80
CA PHE A 305 12.59 -2.26 -9.25
C PHE A 305 12.70 -1.27 -8.09
N ALA A 306 11.71 -1.24 -7.20
CA ALA A 306 11.73 -0.38 -6.02
C ALA A 306 12.82 -0.79 -5.04
N VAL A 307 13.00 -2.10 -4.80
CA VAL A 307 14.09 -2.63 -3.98
C VAL A 307 15.43 -2.18 -4.54
N MET A 308 15.69 -2.39 -5.84
CA MET A 308 16.96 -2.03 -6.47
C MET A 308 17.21 -0.53 -6.54
N ALA A 309 16.16 0.27 -6.72
CA ALA A 309 16.26 1.74 -6.70
C ALA A 309 16.64 2.27 -5.33
N GLN A 310 16.11 1.66 -4.25
CA GLN A 310 16.39 2.09 -2.88
C GLN A 310 17.62 1.41 -2.27
N THR A 311 18.27 0.46 -2.96
CA THR A 311 19.46 -0.21 -2.45
C THR A 311 20.60 0.78 -2.23
N ALA A 312 21.23 0.68 -1.05
CA ALA A 312 22.42 1.48 -0.73
C ALA A 312 23.61 1.11 -1.64
N SER A 313 24.51 2.05 -1.95
CA SER A 313 25.57 1.85 -2.95
C SER A 313 26.47 0.63 -2.67
N GLY A 314 26.77 0.37 -1.40
CA GLY A 314 27.57 -0.80 -0.98
C GLY A 314 26.77 -2.09 -0.81
N SER A 315 25.45 -2.05 -0.98
CA SER A 315 24.55 -3.16 -0.61
C SER A 315 24.02 -3.96 -1.79
N TYR A 316 24.30 -3.55 -3.05
CA TYR A 316 23.78 -4.22 -4.25
C TYR A 316 24.03 -5.73 -4.29
N LEU A 317 25.26 -6.16 -4.00
CA LEU A 317 25.59 -7.58 -4.01
C LEU A 317 24.78 -8.36 -2.97
N GLY A 318 24.75 -7.88 -1.73
CA GLY A 318 24.00 -8.51 -0.64
C GLY A 318 22.50 -8.56 -0.91
N VAL A 319 21.91 -7.47 -1.41
CA VAL A 319 20.49 -7.42 -1.75
C VAL A 319 20.15 -8.39 -2.88
N ILE A 320 20.92 -8.40 -3.98
CA ILE A 320 20.69 -9.33 -5.10
C ILE A 320 20.80 -10.78 -4.64
N LEU A 321 21.86 -11.11 -3.89
CA LEU A 321 22.04 -12.46 -3.36
C LEU A 321 20.91 -12.84 -2.41
N SER A 322 20.45 -11.91 -1.55
CA SER A 322 19.34 -12.18 -0.64
C SER A 322 18.07 -12.58 -1.40
N VAL A 323 17.75 -11.90 -2.51
CA VAL A 323 16.58 -12.20 -3.35
C VAL A 323 16.73 -13.57 -4.01
N VAL A 324 17.89 -13.84 -4.62
CA VAL A 324 18.17 -15.09 -5.35
C VAL A 324 18.18 -16.29 -4.39
N LEU A 325 18.89 -16.19 -3.27
CA LEU A 325 18.99 -17.26 -2.28
C LEU A 325 17.65 -17.52 -1.58
N SER A 326 16.89 -16.47 -1.25
CA SER A 326 15.54 -16.62 -0.70
C SER A 326 14.62 -17.36 -1.67
N ALA A 327 14.67 -17.00 -2.96
CA ALA A 327 13.88 -17.67 -3.99
C ALA A 327 14.31 -19.12 -4.17
N ALA A 328 15.61 -19.41 -4.22
CA ALA A 328 16.14 -20.76 -4.37
C ALA A 328 15.75 -21.67 -3.20
N VAL A 329 15.90 -21.20 -1.95
CA VAL A 329 15.52 -21.97 -0.76
C VAL A 329 14.01 -22.19 -0.71
N THR A 330 13.22 -21.15 -0.95
CA THR A 330 11.75 -21.29 -0.96
C THR A 330 11.31 -22.27 -2.05
N PHE A 331 11.88 -22.16 -3.25
CA PHE A 331 11.61 -23.06 -4.36
C PHE A 331 11.91 -24.51 -3.99
N ALA A 332 13.09 -24.78 -3.44
CA ALA A 332 13.51 -26.14 -3.08
C ALA A 332 12.57 -26.75 -2.03
N VAL A 333 12.27 -26.02 -0.95
CA VAL A 333 11.39 -26.51 0.12
C VAL A 333 9.95 -26.68 -0.38
N ALA A 334 9.43 -25.71 -1.14
CA ALA A 334 8.08 -25.79 -1.70
C ALA A 334 7.96 -26.93 -2.73
N ALA A 335 8.94 -27.12 -3.60
CA ALA A 335 8.96 -28.20 -4.58
C ALA A 335 8.92 -29.57 -3.90
N LEU A 336 9.66 -29.76 -2.81
CA LEU A 336 9.61 -31.00 -2.02
C LEU A 336 8.22 -31.23 -1.41
N ILE A 337 7.61 -30.20 -0.81
CA ILE A 337 6.26 -30.28 -0.22
C ILE A 337 5.21 -30.61 -1.28
N LEU A 338 5.27 -29.94 -2.44
CA LEU A 338 4.35 -30.15 -3.56
C LEU A 338 4.53 -31.54 -4.17
N ALA A 339 5.78 -31.97 -4.40
CA ALA A 339 6.06 -33.30 -4.92
C ALA A 339 5.56 -34.41 -3.97
N ALA A 340 5.76 -34.24 -2.66
CA ALA A 340 5.31 -35.20 -1.65
C ALA A 340 3.79 -35.29 -1.54
N SER A 341 3.06 -34.19 -1.78
CA SER A 341 1.59 -34.14 -1.66
C SER A 341 0.84 -34.31 -2.98
N ARG A 342 1.53 -34.38 -4.11
CA ARG A 342 0.97 -34.41 -5.47
C ARG A 342 -0.19 -35.39 -5.69
N LYS A 343 -0.13 -36.61 -5.12
CA LYS A 343 -1.20 -37.62 -5.28
C LYS A 343 -2.52 -37.17 -4.63
N ARG A 344 -2.44 -36.51 -3.48
CA ARG A 344 -3.60 -35.96 -2.77
C ARG A 344 -4.16 -34.75 -3.53
N ASP A 345 -3.29 -33.95 -4.12
CA ASP A 345 -3.66 -32.69 -4.77
C ASP A 345 -4.36 -32.91 -6.09
N LEU A 346 -4.05 -34.01 -6.78
CA LEU A 346 -4.78 -34.45 -7.97
C LEU A 346 -6.20 -34.97 -7.64
N ALA A 347 -6.49 -35.26 -6.37
CA ALA A 347 -7.80 -35.74 -5.92
C ALA A 347 -8.69 -34.64 -5.34
N GLY A 348 -8.16 -33.43 -5.13
CA GLY A 348 -8.89 -32.28 -4.57
C GLY A 348 -9.18 -31.22 -5.64
N GLU A 349 -10.35 -31.29 -6.26
CA GLU A 349 -10.85 -30.25 -7.18
C GLU A 349 -11.67 -29.21 -6.38
N ASP A 350 -11.01 -28.22 -5.76
CA ASP A 350 -11.56 -26.86 -5.46
C ASP A 350 -10.72 -26.04 -4.45
N GLU A 351 -9.68 -26.60 -3.82
CA GLU A 351 -8.96 -25.95 -2.70
C GLU A 351 -8.34 -24.58 -3.05
N PHE A 352 -7.98 -24.35 -4.32
CA PHE A 352 -7.36 -23.08 -4.75
C PHE A 352 -8.35 -21.92 -4.81
N THR A 353 -9.56 -22.16 -5.33
CA THR A 353 -10.62 -21.14 -5.43
C THR A 353 -11.04 -20.67 -4.04
N GLU A 354 -11.18 -21.62 -3.10
CA GLU A 354 -11.48 -21.30 -1.69
C GLU A 354 -10.35 -20.49 -1.05
N ALA A 355 -9.08 -20.82 -1.33
CA ALA A 355 -7.94 -20.07 -0.81
C ALA A 355 -7.87 -18.63 -1.36
N VAL A 356 -8.25 -18.42 -2.63
CA VAL A 356 -8.39 -17.07 -3.21
C VAL A 356 -9.49 -16.29 -2.50
N ALA A 357 -10.65 -16.89 -2.26
CA ALA A 357 -11.75 -16.27 -1.53
C ALA A 357 -11.35 -15.91 -0.08
N LYS A 358 -10.66 -16.81 0.62
CA LYS A 358 -10.15 -16.58 1.98
C LYS A 358 -9.11 -15.45 2.01
N THR A 359 -8.27 -15.36 0.99
CA THR A 359 -7.29 -14.27 0.82
C THR A 359 -8.00 -12.93 0.68
N GLN A 360 -9.05 -12.85 -0.15
CA GLN A 360 -9.83 -11.63 -0.33
C GLN A 360 -10.58 -11.23 0.96
N SER A 361 -11.17 -12.20 1.67
CA SER A 361 -11.82 -11.98 2.96
C SER A 361 -10.84 -11.42 4.00
N ASN A 362 -9.65 -12.03 4.14
CA ASN A 362 -8.64 -11.60 5.11
C ASN A 362 -8.07 -10.20 4.77
N LYS A 363 -8.03 -9.83 3.49
CA LYS A 363 -7.61 -8.49 3.06
C LYS A 363 -8.63 -7.40 3.43
N GLY A 364 -9.91 -7.76 3.61
CA GLY A 364 -11.00 -6.82 3.93
C GLY A 364 -11.35 -5.82 2.80
N LYS A 365 -10.72 -5.95 1.63
CA LYS A 365 -11.01 -5.19 0.41
C LYS A 365 -10.80 -6.09 -0.81
N GLU A 366 -11.75 -6.06 -1.74
CA GLU A 366 -11.63 -6.81 -2.98
C GLU A 366 -10.47 -6.32 -3.84
N SER A 367 -9.77 -7.27 -4.47
CA SER A 367 -8.60 -7.02 -5.30
C SER A 367 -8.84 -7.67 -6.65
N SER A 368 -8.98 -6.86 -7.71
CA SER A 368 -9.21 -7.37 -9.06
C SER A 368 -8.08 -8.26 -9.56
N VAL A 369 -6.86 -8.01 -9.09
CA VAL A 369 -5.68 -8.88 -9.33
C VAL A 369 -5.85 -10.26 -8.70
N LEU A 370 -6.46 -10.37 -7.51
CA LEU A 370 -6.73 -11.65 -6.87
C LEU A 370 -7.93 -12.35 -7.50
N ALA A 371 -8.97 -11.59 -7.89
CA ALA A 371 -10.14 -12.14 -8.58
C ALA A 371 -9.76 -12.80 -9.91
N GLY A 372 -8.80 -12.21 -10.65
CA GLY A 372 -8.26 -12.81 -11.87
C GLY A 372 -7.51 -14.14 -11.66
N LEU A 373 -7.10 -14.47 -10.44
CA LEU A 373 -6.48 -15.78 -10.13
C LEU A 373 -7.51 -16.90 -9.94
N ALA A 374 -8.75 -16.58 -9.57
CA ALA A 374 -9.82 -17.57 -9.45
C ALA A 374 -10.41 -17.97 -10.83
N GLY A 375 -10.34 -17.07 -11.81
CA GLY A 375 -10.91 -17.25 -13.16
C GLY A 375 -10.04 -18.07 -14.12
N GLY A 376 -9.45 -19.16 -13.66
CA GLY A 376 -8.57 -20.03 -14.45
C GLY A 376 -9.29 -20.93 -15.46
N GLN A 377 -10.12 -20.38 -16.36
CA GLN A 377 -10.53 -21.01 -17.63
C GLN A 377 -10.75 -19.91 -18.69
N GLY A 378 -10.08 -20.07 -19.83
CA GLY A 378 -10.57 -19.50 -21.07
C GLY A 378 -11.84 -20.23 -21.51
N THR A 379 -12.66 -19.50 -22.26
CA THR A 379 -13.90 -19.85 -22.99
C THR A 379 -15.22 -19.93 -22.21
N ASP A 380 -16.08 -19.01 -22.63
CA ASP A 380 -17.52 -19.10 -22.92
C ASP A 380 -18.57 -18.66 -21.89
N ALA A 381 -19.26 -17.58 -22.31
CA ALA A 381 -20.70 -17.41 -22.32
C ALA A 381 -21.42 -17.40 -20.96
N GLY A 382 -21.29 -16.30 -20.24
CA GLY A 382 -22.32 -15.79 -19.34
C GLY A 382 -23.09 -14.66 -20.01
N THR A 383 -24.09 -15.00 -20.83
CA THR A 383 -25.03 -14.06 -21.46
C THR A 383 -25.75 -13.21 -20.41
N ALA A 384 -25.38 -11.95 -20.31
CA ALA A 384 -26.28 -10.88 -19.91
C ALA A 384 -26.65 -10.10 -21.18
N THR A 385 -27.73 -10.51 -21.83
CA THR A 385 -28.36 -9.79 -22.93
C THR A 385 -28.91 -8.46 -22.40
N ALA A 386 -28.09 -7.41 -22.48
CA ALA A 386 -28.59 -6.05 -22.66
C ALA A 386 -28.25 -5.67 -24.10
N THR A 387 -29.15 -6.01 -25.02
CA THR A 387 -29.08 -5.56 -26.41
C THR A 387 -29.20 -4.03 -26.39
N ALA A 388 -28.09 -3.33 -26.62
CA ALA A 388 -28.13 -1.91 -26.88
C ALA A 388 -28.94 -1.70 -28.17
N ILE A 389 -30.10 -1.04 -28.05
CA ILE A 389 -31.02 -0.77 -29.16
C ILE A 389 -30.40 0.25 -30.15
N ARG A 390 -29.30 0.91 -29.75
CA ARG A 390 -28.60 1.94 -30.51
C ARG A 390 -27.08 1.67 -30.59
N PRO A 391 -26.40 2.16 -31.64
CA PRO A 391 -24.93 2.11 -31.74
C PRO A 391 -24.29 2.85 -30.57
N ILE A 392 -23.29 2.25 -29.93
CA ILE A 392 -22.56 2.90 -28.85
C ILE A 392 -21.51 3.85 -29.44
N GLU A 393 -21.75 5.15 -29.37
CA GLU A 393 -20.81 6.19 -29.84
C GLU A 393 -20.21 6.96 -28.66
N THR A 394 -20.97 7.10 -27.56
CA THR A 394 -20.55 7.86 -26.38
C THR A 394 -20.51 7.00 -25.12
N ILE A 395 -19.31 6.84 -24.55
CA ILE A 395 -19.07 6.11 -23.30
C ILE A 395 -18.67 7.10 -22.20
N ILE A 396 -19.40 7.12 -21.08
CA ILE A 396 -19.13 8.02 -19.95
C ILE A 396 -18.79 7.22 -18.69
N PHE A 397 -17.62 7.51 -18.11
CA PHE A 397 -17.25 7.06 -16.78
C PHE A 397 -17.80 8.01 -15.72
N ALA A 398 -18.74 7.54 -14.89
CA ALA A 398 -19.36 8.36 -13.87
C ALA A 398 -18.92 7.93 -12.45
N CYS A 399 -18.47 8.90 -11.65
CA CYS A 399 -18.24 8.75 -10.22
C CYS A 399 -18.80 9.96 -9.46
N ASP A 400 -18.79 9.94 -8.13
CA ASP A 400 -19.45 10.98 -7.31
C ASP A 400 -18.88 12.39 -7.58
N ALA A 401 -17.56 12.51 -7.77
CA ALA A 401 -16.89 13.80 -8.01
C ALA A 401 -16.48 14.04 -9.48
N GLY A 402 -16.60 13.04 -10.36
CA GLY A 402 -16.17 13.13 -11.77
C GLY A 402 -14.66 13.25 -12.02
N MET A 403 -13.83 13.35 -10.97
CA MET A 403 -12.39 13.52 -11.05
C MET A 403 -11.69 12.44 -10.20
N GLY A 404 -10.65 11.80 -10.75
CA GLY A 404 -9.88 10.74 -10.07
C GLY A 404 -9.94 9.38 -10.79
N SER A 405 -10.46 8.35 -10.12
CA SER A 405 -10.45 6.96 -10.63
C SER A 405 -11.25 6.78 -11.92
N SER A 406 -12.33 7.55 -12.13
CA SER A 406 -13.09 7.58 -13.39
C SER A 406 -12.28 8.13 -14.57
N ALA A 407 -11.40 9.11 -14.34
CA ALA A 407 -10.53 9.68 -15.37
C ALA A 407 -9.50 8.65 -15.86
N MET A 408 -8.96 7.86 -14.92
CA MET A 408 -8.01 6.81 -15.23
C MET A 408 -8.69 5.63 -15.95
N GLY A 409 -9.87 5.19 -15.50
CA GLY A 409 -10.68 4.18 -16.19
C GLY A 409 -11.04 4.58 -17.62
N ALA A 410 -11.50 5.83 -17.81
CA ALA A 410 -11.77 6.38 -19.13
C ALA A 410 -10.54 6.36 -20.04
N SER A 411 -9.36 6.67 -19.49
CA SER A 411 -8.09 6.62 -20.25
C SER A 411 -7.70 5.20 -20.64
N VAL A 412 -7.90 4.21 -19.75
CA VAL A 412 -7.64 2.78 -20.04
C VAL A 412 -8.56 2.28 -21.16
N LEU A 413 -9.87 2.51 -21.05
CA LEU A 413 -10.83 2.05 -22.06
C LEU A 413 -10.61 2.75 -23.41
N ARG A 414 -10.36 4.07 -23.41
CA ARG A 414 -10.01 4.83 -24.62
C ARG A 414 -8.81 4.23 -25.35
N ASN A 415 -7.78 3.83 -24.60
CA ASN A 415 -6.60 3.19 -25.18
C ASN A 415 -6.90 1.80 -25.74
N LYS A 416 -7.77 1.01 -25.09
CA LYS A 416 -8.19 -0.31 -25.59
C LYS A 416 -9.02 -0.18 -26.87
N ILE A 417 -10.00 0.74 -26.92
CA ILE A 417 -10.83 1.02 -28.10
C ILE A 417 -9.95 1.45 -29.29
N LYS A 418 -9.00 2.37 -29.07
CA LYS A 418 -8.04 2.76 -30.12
C LYS A 418 -7.17 1.60 -30.61
N LYS A 419 -6.70 0.74 -29.71
CA LYS A 419 -5.92 -0.47 -30.08
C LYS A 419 -6.74 -1.48 -30.88
N ALA A 420 -8.05 -1.51 -30.69
CA ALA A 420 -8.98 -2.34 -31.46
C ALA A 420 -9.32 -1.73 -32.84
N GLY A 421 -8.75 -0.57 -33.21
CA GLY A 421 -8.99 0.09 -34.50
C GLY A 421 -10.31 0.85 -34.59
N ILE A 422 -10.95 1.13 -33.45
CA ILE A 422 -12.24 1.83 -33.38
C ILE A 422 -11.94 3.31 -33.07
N GLU A 423 -12.21 4.21 -34.03
CA GLU A 423 -11.89 5.64 -33.91
C GLU A 423 -13.11 6.55 -33.68
N ASP A 424 -14.31 6.02 -33.91
CA ASP A 424 -15.58 6.75 -33.91
C ASP A 424 -16.35 6.63 -32.58
N VAL A 425 -15.64 6.34 -31.49
CA VAL A 425 -16.20 6.24 -30.13
C VAL A 425 -15.54 7.23 -29.19
N THR A 426 -16.36 8.06 -28.56
CA THR A 426 -15.94 9.08 -27.61
C THR A 426 -16.02 8.54 -26.18
N VAL A 427 -14.87 8.45 -25.51
CA VAL A 427 -14.79 8.03 -24.10
C VAL A 427 -14.47 9.22 -23.20
N THR A 428 -15.36 9.56 -22.27
CA THR A 428 -15.16 10.68 -21.32
C THR A 428 -15.47 10.27 -19.89
N ASN A 429 -15.25 11.17 -18.94
CA ASN A 429 -15.65 11.02 -17.55
C ASN A 429 -16.44 12.25 -17.09
N LYS A 430 -17.45 12.03 -16.24
CA LYS A 430 -18.26 13.09 -15.62
C LYS A 430 -18.59 12.74 -14.17
N ALA A 431 -19.01 13.74 -13.39
CA ALA A 431 -19.66 13.47 -12.11
C ALA A 431 -21.06 12.91 -12.36
N ILE A 432 -21.58 12.02 -11.50
CA ILE A 432 -22.95 11.49 -11.64
C ILE A 432 -23.98 12.62 -11.63
N SER A 433 -23.73 13.69 -10.87
CA SER A 433 -24.57 14.90 -10.89
C SER A 433 -24.67 15.55 -12.26
N ASN A 434 -23.69 15.34 -13.15
CA ASN A 434 -23.54 16.02 -14.43
C ASN A 434 -23.82 15.10 -15.63
N LEU A 435 -24.42 13.92 -15.42
CA LEU A 435 -25.00 13.14 -16.50
C LEU A 435 -26.22 13.89 -17.07
N ASP A 436 -26.27 14.01 -18.39
CA ASP A 436 -27.07 14.97 -19.16
C ASP A 436 -27.99 14.35 -20.21
N GLY A 437 -28.14 13.02 -20.23
CA GLY A 437 -28.96 12.28 -21.19
C GLY A 437 -28.18 11.76 -22.40
N SER A 438 -26.87 12.05 -22.49
CA SER A 438 -26.10 11.92 -23.75
C SER A 438 -25.27 10.64 -23.84
N ALA A 439 -25.29 9.79 -22.83
CA ALA A 439 -24.47 8.58 -22.78
C ALA A 439 -25.20 7.40 -23.44
N ASP A 440 -24.53 6.69 -24.35
CA ASP A 440 -25.04 5.40 -24.83
C ASP A 440 -24.65 4.28 -23.86
N LEU A 441 -23.49 4.43 -23.20
CA LEU A 441 -23.00 3.51 -22.18
C LEU A 441 -22.39 4.28 -21.00
N VAL A 442 -22.81 3.95 -19.78
CA VAL A 442 -22.29 4.51 -18.54
C VAL A 442 -21.53 3.45 -17.75
N VAL A 443 -20.28 3.76 -17.40
CA VAL A 443 -19.45 2.91 -16.53
C VAL A 443 -19.36 3.53 -15.14
N THR A 444 -19.78 2.78 -14.12
CA THR A 444 -19.77 3.23 -12.71
C THR A 444 -19.20 2.18 -11.77
N GLN A 445 -18.85 2.58 -10.55
CA GLN A 445 -18.67 1.60 -9.48
C GLN A 445 -20.00 0.96 -9.11
N VAL A 446 -20.00 -0.31 -8.69
CA VAL A 446 -21.22 -1.06 -8.29
C VAL A 446 -22.12 -0.25 -7.35
N GLN A 447 -21.54 0.42 -6.37
CA GLN A 447 -22.24 1.22 -5.35
C GLN A 447 -22.95 2.47 -5.92
N LEU A 448 -22.58 2.89 -7.13
CA LEU A 448 -23.03 4.11 -7.77
C LEU A 448 -23.90 3.85 -9.01
N THR A 449 -24.05 2.58 -9.42
CA THR A 449 -24.78 2.22 -10.63
C THR A 449 -26.26 2.59 -10.55
N ASP A 450 -26.91 2.37 -9.41
CA ASP A 450 -28.34 2.70 -9.27
C ASP A 450 -28.58 4.21 -9.38
N ARG A 451 -27.69 5.03 -8.81
CA ARG A 451 -27.74 6.50 -8.95
C ARG A 451 -27.52 6.96 -10.40
N ALA A 452 -26.71 6.25 -11.17
CA ALA A 452 -26.51 6.55 -12.58
C ALA A 452 -27.70 6.12 -13.44
N ARG A 453 -28.34 4.98 -13.12
CA ARG A 453 -29.57 4.51 -13.79
C ARG A 453 -30.73 5.48 -13.64
N GLU A 454 -30.86 6.12 -12.48
CA GLU A 454 -31.88 7.16 -12.27
C GLU A 454 -31.70 8.37 -13.19
N LYS A 455 -30.46 8.71 -13.54
CA LYS A 455 -30.13 9.86 -14.40
C LYS A 455 -30.15 9.54 -15.89
N GLU A 456 -29.70 8.34 -16.26
CA GLU A 456 -29.51 7.88 -17.64
C GLU A 456 -30.20 6.51 -17.84
N PRO A 457 -31.53 6.42 -17.75
CA PRO A 457 -32.23 5.13 -17.74
C PRO A 457 -32.12 4.38 -19.08
N GLU A 458 -31.91 5.10 -20.18
CA GLU A 458 -31.84 4.57 -21.54
C GLU A 458 -30.43 4.10 -21.94
N ALA A 459 -29.41 4.41 -21.13
CA ALA A 459 -28.03 4.02 -21.39
C ALA A 459 -27.76 2.58 -20.95
N VAL A 460 -26.78 1.92 -21.59
CA VAL A 460 -26.25 0.65 -21.10
C VAL A 460 -25.41 0.90 -19.85
N HIS A 461 -25.71 0.23 -18.74
CA HIS A 461 -24.97 0.40 -17.49
C HIS A 461 -24.00 -0.74 -17.24
N VAL A 462 -22.72 -0.41 -17.13
CA VAL A 462 -21.65 -1.37 -16.80
C VAL A 462 -21.10 -1.04 -15.41
N SER A 463 -21.40 -1.91 -14.46
CA SER A 463 -20.88 -1.81 -13.09
C SER A 463 -19.52 -2.49 -12.97
N VAL A 464 -18.53 -1.78 -12.44
CA VAL A 464 -17.19 -2.30 -12.16
C VAL A 464 -16.85 -2.16 -10.68
N ASP A 465 -16.03 -3.06 -10.13
CA ASP A 465 -15.61 -2.94 -8.73
C ASP A 465 -14.52 -1.87 -8.56
N ASN A 466 -13.67 -1.71 -9.57
CA ASN A 466 -12.61 -0.71 -9.63
C ASN A 466 -12.39 -0.23 -11.06
N PHE A 467 -12.15 1.07 -11.22
CA PHE A 467 -11.92 1.69 -12.53
C PHE A 467 -10.56 1.36 -13.15
N MET A 468 -9.56 0.94 -12.36
CA MET A 468 -8.19 0.77 -12.87
C MET A 468 -7.97 -0.53 -13.63
N ASN A 469 -8.69 -1.60 -13.29
CA ASN A 469 -8.45 -2.92 -13.87
C ASN A 469 -9.70 -3.79 -13.76
N SER A 470 -10.59 -3.64 -14.73
CA SER A 470 -11.83 -4.41 -14.83
C SER A 470 -11.81 -5.24 -16.12
N PRO A 471 -12.02 -6.58 -16.05
CA PRO A 471 -12.14 -7.43 -17.24
C PRO A 471 -13.33 -7.01 -18.11
N LYS A 472 -14.34 -6.34 -17.53
CA LYS A 472 -15.50 -5.82 -18.25
C LYS A 472 -15.14 -4.78 -19.32
N TYR A 473 -13.94 -4.20 -19.29
CA TYR A 473 -13.51 -3.31 -20.37
C TYR A 473 -13.29 -4.05 -21.68
N ASP A 474 -12.82 -5.30 -21.62
CA ASP A 474 -12.66 -6.11 -22.83
C ASP A 474 -14.02 -6.54 -23.36
N GLU A 475 -14.99 -6.82 -22.48
CA GLU A 475 -16.39 -7.05 -22.86
C GLU A 475 -17.02 -5.82 -23.54
N VAL A 476 -16.77 -4.60 -23.02
CA VAL A 476 -17.26 -3.36 -23.64
C VAL A 476 -16.63 -3.14 -25.02
N VAL A 477 -15.32 -3.38 -25.16
CA VAL A 477 -14.63 -3.26 -26.46
C VAL A 477 -15.21 -4.25 -27.46
N GLU A 478 -15.43 -5.49 -27.05
CA GLU A 478 -15.99 -6.52 -27.94
C GLU A 478 -17.46 -6.22 -28.29
N MET A 479 -18.25 -5.72 -27.35
CA MET A 479 -19.62 -5.27 -27.61
C MET A 479 -19.67 -4.18 -28.68
N VAL A 480 -18.82 -3.16 -28.57
CA VAL A 480 -18.72 -2.09 -29.57
C VAL A 480 -18.24 -2.64 -30.91
N ARG A 481 -17.25 -3.53 -30.90
CA ARG A 481 -16.69 -4.17 -32.11
C ARG A 481 -17.75 -4.97 -32.87
N GLN A 482 -18.54 -5.79 -32.16
CA GLN A 482 -19.60 -6.60 -32.74
C GLN A 482 -20.73 -5.73 -33.33
N GLN A 483 -21.08 -4.60 -32.69
CA GLN A 483 -22.05 -3.67 -33.26
C GLN A 483 -21.57 -3.06 -34.59
N ARG A 484 -20.27 -2.79 -34.72
CA ARG A 484 -19.67 -2.24 -35.94
C ARG A 484 -19.56 -3.29 -37.04
N GLU A 485 -19.21 -4.54 -36.71
CA GLU A 485 -19.17 -5.65 -37.67
C GLU A 485 -20.58 -5.93 -38.24
N GLN A 486 -21.62 -5.91 -37.39
CA GLN A 486 -23.01 -6.10 -37.82
C GLN A 486 -23.56 -4.95 -38.68
N GLN A 487 -22.98 -3.75 -38.59
CA GLN A 487 -23.33 -2.60 -39.44
C GLN A 487 -22.61 -2.58 -40.80
N GLN A 488 -21.55 -3.37 -40.97
CA GLN A 488 -20.82 -3.47 -42.25
C GLN A 488 -21.37 -4.57 -43.17
N ASP A 489 -22.05 -5.58 -42.60
CA ASP A 489 -22.64 -6.73 -43.33
C ASP A 489 -24.13 -6.56 -43.69
N GLY A 490 -24.76 -5.44 -43.33
CA GLY A 490 -26.15 -5.10 -43.66
C GLY A 490 -26.24 -3.83 -44.49
#